data_AF-A0A934HEC4-F1
#
_entry.id   AF-A0A934HEC4-F1
#
_cell.length_a   1.000
_cell.length_b   1.000
_cell.length_c   1.000
_cell.angle_alpha   90.00
_cell.angle_beta   90.00
_cell.angle_gamma   90.00
#
_symmetry.space_group_name_H-M   'P 1'
#
loop_
_entity.id
_entity.type
_entity.pdbx_description
1 polymer ?
#
loop_
_entity_poly.entity_id
_entity_poly.type
_entity_poly.pdbx_seq_one_letter_code
_entity_poly.pdbx_strand_id
1 'polypeptide(L)'
;MNSLRDYLRSTFERIPPAKQKLYAQMDLVDSVLHKNIAALESQLALITTDTTLAESLRQELERQAGTLNEQLESSRREFDRVFESLKDRGHQFIHSNLTLQRATRTLDREEMREEFEKEVVGSTLAQITSISEQYVNAVVDNSRRYWRSILDRLTELETKLSREVGAVDATGYAEQRVALQEAIAIADHELKSYTDNSLAENLRSTFRSNLFGFTAGFTAALAGIVAVVLGVAAQGSIAATLTGVLGTMILGPALLVGGGAAAMLYWRKIKRDAIEELDQRLAALQKSYHEAMVDLTNRERSRLLQYGQQILSPVFSQLGVLRERCQSQKDNLQTRMEQSKTLRQDLDRIEIITEE
;
A
#
# COMPACT_ATOMS: atom_id res chain seq x y z
N MET A 1 -0.38 68.20 -53.75
CA MET A 1 -0.02 68.24 -52.30
C MET A 1 -1.13 68.79 -51.40
N ASN A 2 -2.12 69.55 -51.90
CA ASN A 2 -3.19 70.10 -51.04
C ASN A 2 -4.33 69.11 -50.76
N SER A 3 -4.69 68.22 -51.69
CA SER A 3 -5.78 67.24 -51.51
C SER A 3 -5.55 66.24 -50.37
N LEU A 4 -4.31 65.80 -50.13
CA LEU A 4 -3.96 64.93 -49.00
C LEU A 4 -4.03 65.68 -47.66
N ARG A 5 -3.63 66.96 -47.67
CA ARG A 5 -3.68 67.83 -46.48
C ARG A 5 -5.12 68.13 -46.10
N ASP A 6 -5.99 68.40 -47.07
CA ASP A 6 -7.40 68.68 -46.85
C ASP A 6 -8.17 67.42 -46.43
N TYR A 7 -7.84 66.25 -46.99
CA TYR A 7 -8.39 64.96 -46.57
C TYR A 7 -7.95 64.55 -45.16
N LEU A 8 -6.66 64.74 -44.82
CA LEU A 8 -6.17 64.50 -43.47
C LEU A 8 -6.79 65.51 -42.50
N ARG A 9 -6.90 66.79 -42.85
CA ARG A 9 -7.54 67.82 -42.01
C ARG A 9 -9.01 67.51 -41.74
N SER A 10 -9.81 67.13 -42.75
CA SER A 10 -11.22 66.75 -42.55
C SER A 10 -11.38 65.44 -41.76
N THR A 11 -10.40 64.55 -41.83
CA THR A 11 -10.39 63.28 -41.06
C THR A 11 -9.95 63.51 -39.62
N PHE A 12 -9.01 64.43 -39.38
CA PHE A 12 -8.53 64.81 -38.05
C PHE A 12 -9.45 65.80 -37.31
N GLU A 13 -10.23 66.62 -38.03
CA GLU A 13 -11.26 67.49 -37.44
C GLU A 13 -12.44 66.69 -36.84
N ARG A 14 -12.66 65.44 -37.28
CA ARG A 14 -13.75 64.60 -36.78
C ARG A 14 -13.48 63.92 -35.43
N ILE A 15 -12.23 63.84 -34.97
CA ILE A 15 -11.89 63.24 -33.67
C ILE A 15 -10.77 64.06 -33.02
N PRO A 16 -11.02 64.72 -31.88
CA PRO A 16 -10.03 65.52 -31.16
C PRO A 16 -8.76 64.72 -30.88
N PRO A 17 -7.55 65.31 -31.01
CA PRO A 17 -6.29 64.64 -30.74
C PRO A 17 -6.21 63.99 -29.34
N ALA A 18 -6.95 64.53 -28.36
CA ALA A 18 -7.07 63.95 -27.03
C ALA A 18 -7.82 62.60 -27.04
N LYS A 19 -8.93 62.49 -27.79
CA LYS A 19 -9.73 61.27 -27.93
C LYS A 19 -8.94 60.19 -28.68
N GLN A 20 -8.16 60.57 -29.71
CA GLN A 20 -7.27 59.64 -30.41
C GLN A 20 -6.16 59.06 -29.51
N LYS A 21 -5.54 59.88 -28.66
CA LYS A 21 -4.53 59.41 -27.69
C LYS A 21 -5.13 58.44 -26.68
N LEU A 22 -6.36 58.68 -26.21
CA LEU A 22 -7.06 57.80 -25.30
C LEU A 22 -7.37 56.44 -25.96
N TYR A 23 -7.87 56.42 -27.20
CA TYR A 23 -8.09 55.16 -27.92
C TYR A 23 -6.79 54.35 -28.08
N ALA A 24 -5.68 55.00 -28.46
CA ALA A 24 -4.39 54.32 -28.61
C ALA A 24 -3.87 53.72 -27.28
N GLN A 25 -4.07 54.42 -26.16
CA GLN A 25 -3.73 53.90 -24.83
C GLN A 25 -4.63 52.73 -24.44
N MET A 26 -5.92 52.79 -24.76
CA MET A 26 -6.87 51.69 -24.50
C MET A 26 -6.58 50.47 -25.37
N ASP A 27 -6.22 50.63 -26.64
CA ASP A 27 -5.82 49.52 -27.52
C ASP A 27 -4.56 48.82 -26.99
N LEU A 28 -3.61 49.59 -26.45
CA LEU A 28 -2.43 49.03 -25.79
C LEU A 28 -2.83 48.23 -24.54
N VAL A 29 -3.69 48.79 -23.69
CA VAL A 29 -4.20 48.10 -22.50
C VAL A 29 -4.93 46.81 -22.88
N ASP A 30 -5.84 46.86 -23.86
CA ASP A 30 -6.60 45.70 -24.33
C ASP A 30 -5.67 44.62 -24.89
N SER A 31 -4.68 44.99 -25.70
CA SER A 31 -3.68 44.06 -26.24
C SER A 31 -2.87 43.39 -25.13
N VAL A 32 -2.42 44.16 -24.14
CA VAL A 32 -1.70 43.63 -22.97
C VAL A 32 -2.61 42.72 -22.14
N LEU A 33 -3.85 43.09 -21.89
CA LEU A 33 -4.81 42.27 -21.14
C LEU A 33 -5.09 40.95 -21.86
N HIS A 34 -5.36 40.97 -23.17
CA HIS A 34 -5.58 39.76 -23.97
C HIS A 34 -4.38 38.83 -23.92
N LYS A 35 -3.16 39.37 -24.08
CA LYS A 35 -1.93 38.56 -24.02
C LYS A 35 -1.75 37.91 -22.65
N ASN A 36 -1.99 38.64 -21.56
CA ASN A 36 -1.85 38.10 -20.21
C ASN A 36 -2.95 37.07 -19.88
N ILE A 37 -4.19 37.31 -20.29
CA ILE A 37 -5.29 36.34 -20.13
C ILE A 37 -4.98 35.04 -20.89
N ALA A 38 -4.52 35.13 -22.14
CA ALA A 38 -4.14 33.96 -22.93
C ALA A 38 -2.98 33.17 -22.29
N ALA A 39 -1.99 33.87 -21.71
CA ALA A 39 -0.90 33.24 -20.97
C ALA A 39 -1.41 32.50 -19.72
N LEU A 40 -2.29 33.12 -18.93
CA LEU A 40 -2.91 32.51 -17.74
C LEU A 40 -3.80 31.31 -18.10
N GLU A 41 -4.51 31.37 -19.23
CA GLU A 41 -5.31 30.24 -19.73
C GLU A 41 -4.46 29.03 -20.08
N SER A 42 -3.32 29.26 -20.74
CA SER A 42 -2.35 28.20 -21.01
C SER A 42 -1.81 27.59 -19.73
N GLN A 43 -1.47 28.40 -18.72
CA GLN A 43 -0.99 27.90 -17.42
C GLN A 43 -2.06 27.12 -16.66
N LEU A 44 -3.31 27.60 -16.64
CA LEU A 44 -4.41 26.91 -15.99
C LEU A 44 -4.69 25.54 -16.62
N ALA A 45 -4.60 25.43 -17.94
CA ALA A 45 -4.76 24.14 -18.63
C ALA A 45 -3.70 23.12 -18.20
N LEU A 46 -2.45 23.57 -18.06
CA LEU A 46 -1.32 22.75 -17.62
C LEU A 46 -1.48 22.30 -16.17
N ILE A 47 -1.70 23.24 -15.24
CA ILE A 47 -1.93 22.94 -13.82
C ILE A 47 -3.14 22.02 -13.63
N THR A 48 -4.21 22.21 -14.42
CA THR A 48 -5.38 21.33 -14.37
C THR A 48 -5.04 19.90 -14.81
N THR A 49 -4.21 19.73 -15.83
CA THR A 49 -3.76 18.39 -16.23
C THR A 49 -2.94 17.74 -15.11
N ASP A 50 -2.00 18.46 -14.51
CA ASP A 50 -1.14 17.95 -13.44
C ASP A 50 -1.90 17.55 -12.18
N THR A 51 -2.89 18.36 -11.79
CA THR A 51 -3.78 18.05 -10.66
C THR A 51 -4.67 16.83 -10.89
N THR A 52 -5.06 16.52 -12.13
CA THR A 52 -5.78 15.25 -12.42
C THR A 52 -4.85 14.05 -12.32
N LEU A 53 -3.60 14.19 -12.74
CA LEU A 53 -2.57 13.15 -12.58
C LEU A 53 -2.28 12.89 -11.10
N ALA A 54 -2.19 13.94 -10.30
CA ALA A 54 -2.11 13.90 -8.85
C ALA A 54 -3.26 13.09 -8.21
N GLU A 55 -4.51 13.42 -8.55
CA GLU A 55 -5.67 12.69 -8.01
C GLU A 55 -5.68 11.22 -8.46
N SER A 56 -5.26 10.93 -9.70
CA SER A 56 -5.13 9.55 -10.19
C SER A 56 -4.09 8.74 -9.40
N LEU A 57 -2.98 9.38 -8.97
CA LEU A 57 -1.97 8.75 -8.12
C LEU A 57 -2.53 8.34 -6.76
N ARG A 58 -3.42 9.16 -6.18
CA ARG A 58 -4.08 8.85 -4.90
C ARG A 58 -5.00 7.64 -5.01
N GLN A 59 -5.81 7.56 -6.07
CA GLN A 59 -6.72 6.43 -6.30
C GLN A 59 -5.94 5.15 -6.60
N GLU A 60 -4.86 5.26 -7.37
CA GLU A 60 -3.97 4.15 -7.67
C GLU A 60 -3.30 3.62 -6.40
N LEU A 61 -2.91 4.50 -5.48
CA LEU A 61 -2.36 4.14 -4.17
C LEU A 61 -3.36 3.31 -3.35
N GLU A 62 -4.63 3.72 -3.28
CA GLU A 62 -5.68 2.96 -2.60
C GLU A 62 -5.91 1.58 -3.26
N ARG A 63 -5.90 1.53 -4.60
CA ARG A 63 -6.05 0.29 -5.37
C ARG A 63 -4.88 -0.67 -5.12
N GLN A 64 -3.66 -0.15 -5.09
CA GLN A 64 -2.46 -0.96 -4.91
C GLN A 64 -2.35 -1.50 -3.48
N ALA A 65 -2.72 -0.68 -2.49
CA ALA A 65 -2.91 -1.12 -1.11
C ALA A 65 -3.96 -2.25 -1.01
N GLY A 66 -5.02 -2.22 -1.83
CA GLY A 66 -6.01 -3.29 -1.94
C GLY A 66 -5.45 -4.59 -2.53
N THR A 67 -4.51 -4.50 -3.49
CA THR A 67 -3.89 -5.68 -4.12
C THR A 67 -3.11 -6.54 -3.11
N LEU A 68 -2.52 -5.92 -2.08
CA LEU A 68 -1.86 -6.66 -0.99
C LEU A 68 -2.84 -7.57 -0.23
N ASN A 69 -4.10 -7.16 -0.09
CA ASN A 69 -5.13 -7.98 0.55
C ASN A 69 -5.50 -9.20 -0.31
N GLU A 70 -5.54 -9.04 -1.63
CA GLU A 70 -5.76 -10.16 -2.55
C GLU A 70 -4.62 -11.19 -2.47
N GLN A 71 -3.38 -10.71 -2.39
CA GLN A 71 -2.20 -11.56 -2.18
C GLN A 71 -2.26 -12.31 -0.85
N LEU A 72 -2.61 -11.60 0.24
CA LEU A 72 -2.83 -12.19 1.55
C LEU A 72 -3.86 -13.33 1.47
N GLU A 73 -5.06 -13.06 0.93
CA GLU A 73 -6.12 -14.06 0.81
C GLU A 73 -5.72 -15.26 -0.06
N SER A 74 -4.94 -15.05 -1.12
CA SER A 74 -4.42 -16.14 -1.94
C SER A 74 -3.47 -17.04 -1.16
N SER A 75 -2.47 -16.46 -0.50
CA SER A 75 -1.49 -17.22 0.27
C SER A 75 -2.12 -17.90 1.48
N ARG A 76 -3.09 -17.27 2.17
CA ARG A 76 -3.85 -17.90 3.27
C ARG A 76 -4.52 -19.20 2.84
N ARG A 77 -5.19 -19.21 1.68
CA ARG A 77 -5.81 -20.43 1.14
C ARG A 77 -4.79 -21.54 0.85
N GLU A 78 -3.58 -21.19 0.41
CA GLU A 78 -2.52 -22.18 0.22
C GLU A 78 -2.05 -22.77 1.55
N PHE A 79 -1.88 -21.94 2.58
CA PHE A 79 -1.57 -22.40 3.93
C PHE A 79 -2.66 -23.29 4.51
N ASP A 80 -3.92 -22.91 4.38
CA ASP A 80 -5.05 -23.68 4.89
C ASP A 80 -5.05 -25.10 4.32
N ARG A 81 -4.72 -25.27 3.04
CA ARG A 81 -4.58 -26.60 2.42
C ARG A 81 -3.43 -27.41 3.01
N VAL A 82 -2.30 -26.78 3.31
CA VAL A 82 -1.14 -27.44 3.94
C VAL A 82 -1.49 -27.89 5.36
N PHE A 83 -2.13 -27.02 6.15
CA PHE A 83 -2.57 -27.36 7.51
C PHE A 83 -3.63 -28.46 7.53
N GLU A 84 -4.60 -28.43 6.61
CA GLU A 84 -5.60 -29.50 6.50
C GLU A 84 -4.96 -30.83 6.13
N SER A 85 -4.04 -30.84 5.15
CA SER A 85 -3.30 -32.05 4.78
C SER A 85 -2.43 -32.60 5.93
N LEU A 86 -1.85 -31.71 6.74
CA LEU A 86 -1.11 -32.09 7.93
C LEU A 86 -2.03 -32.69 9.01
N LYS A 87 -3.20 -32.09 9.22
CA LYS A 87 -4.22 -32.57 10.14
C LYS A 87 -4.70 -33.97 9.76
N ASP A 88 -5.08 -34.16 8.49
CA ASP A 88 -5.53 -35.45 7.97
C ASP A 88 -4.49 -36.56 8.17
N ARG A 89 -3.22 -36.26 7.83
CA ARG A 89 -2.11 -37.21 8.06
C ARG A 89 -1.90 -37.50 9.54
N GLY A 90 -2.01 -36.49 10.40
CA GLY A 90 -1.92 -36.68 11.85
C GLY A 90 -3.04 -37.55 12.41
N HIS A 91 -4.28 -37.34 11.95
CA HIS A 91 -5.43 -38.19 12.30
C HIS A 91 -5.20 -39.62 11.85
N GLN A 92 -4.79 -39.81 10.59
CA GLN A 92 -4.50 -41.13 10.03
C GLN A 92 -3.39 -41.85 10.78
N PHE A 93 -2.31 -41.14 11.13
CA PHE A 93 -1.22 -41.67 11.95
C PHE A 93 -1.73 -42.12 13.31
N ILE A 94 -2.48 -41.27 14.02
CA ILE A 94 -3.05 -41.58 15.33
C ILE A 94 -3.96 -42.81 15.23
N HIS A 95 -4.83 -42.88 14.22
CA HIS A 95 -5.73 -44.01 14.03
C HIS A 95 -4.99 -45.34 13.80
N SER A 96 -3.93 -45.31 12.98
CA SER A 96 -3.16 -46.49 12.55
C SER A 96 -2.16 -46.97 13.59
N ASN A 97 -1.51 -46.05 14.31
CA ASN A 97 -0.42 -46.35 15.23
C ASN A 97 -0.90 -46.61 16.68
N LEU A 98 -1.98 -45.95 17.13
CA LEU A 98 -2.57 -46.21 18.46
C LEU A 98 -3.47 -47.45 18.49
N THR A 99 -3.02 -48.61 18.02
CA THR A 99 -3.83 -49.85 18.09
C THR A 99 -3.53 -50.65 19.35
N LEU A 100 -4.56 -51.34 19.88
CA LEU A 100 -4.45 -52.22 21.06
C LEU A 100 -3.37 -53.32 20.87
N GLN A 101 -3.07 -53.65 19.61
CA GLN A 101 -2.14 -54.70 19.19
C GLN A 101 -0.67 -54.24 19.19
N ARG A 102 -0.39 -52.95 18.97
CA ARG A 102 0.97 -52.37 19.08
C ARG A 102 1.35 -52.04 20.52
N ALA A 103 0.37 -51.84 21.40
CA ALA A 103 0.54 -51.56 22.82
C ALA A 103 1.25 -52.65 23.64
N THR A 104 1.20 -53.91 23.17
CA THR A 104 1.83 -55.05 23.85
C THR A 104 3.32 -55.21 23.51
N ARG A 105 3.81 -54.49 22.50
CA ARG A 105 5.25 -54.27 22.29
C ARG A 105 5.63 -53.01 23.08
N THR A 106 6.80 -53.03 23.71
CA THR A 106 7.44 -51.81 24.21
C THR A 106 7.62 -50.87 23.02
N LEU A 107 6.66 -49.97 22.82
CA LEU A 107 6.71 -48.91 21.82
C LEU A 107 7.91 -48.04 22.17
N ASP A 108 8.93 -48.07 21.31
CA ASP A 108 10.05 -47.15 21.44
C ASP A 108 9.54 -45.74 21.13
N ARG A 109 9.70 -44.85 22.11
CA ARG A 109 9.30 -43.45 21.99
C ARG A 109 10.00 -42.79 20.80
N GLU A 110 11.24 -43.17 20.56
CA GLU A 110 12.05 -42.59 19.50
C GLU A 110 11.58 -43.08 18.13
N GLU A 111 11.24 -44.36 17.99
CA GLU A 111 10.68 -44.93 16.77
C GLU A 111 9.34 -44.26 16.40
N MET A 112 8.42 -44.11 17.36
CA MET A 112 7.13 -43.44 17.14
C MET A 112 7.30 -41.95 16.79
N ARG A 113 8.29 -41.28 17.38
CA ARG A 113 8.62 -39.89 17.07
C ARG A 113 9.13 -39.76 15.64
N GLU A 114 10.05 -40.63 15.23
CA GLU A 114 10.60 -40.66 13.88
C GLU A 114 9.53 -41.01 12.83
N GLU A 115 8.66 -41.97 13.11
CA GLU A 115 7.56 -42.37 12.20
C GLU A 115 6.56 -41.21 12.05
N PHE A 116 6.21 -40.51 13.15
CA PHE A 116 5.36 -39.32 13.08
C PHE A 116 6.02 -38.20 12.27
N GLU A 117 7.30 -37.92 12.53
CA GLU A 117 8.07 -36.90 11.81
C GLU A 117 8.11 -37.21 10.31
N LYS A 118 8.31 -38.47 9.94
CA LYS A 118 8.36 -38.89 8.55
C LYS A 118 6.99 -38.84 7.85
N GLU A 119 5.95 -39.40 8.47
CA GLU A 119 4.64 -39.57 7.83
C GLU A 119 3.78 -38.31 7.89
N VAL A 120 3.76 -37.64 9.04
CA VAL A 120 2.88 -36.50 9.29
C VAL A 120 3.58 -35.19 8.96
N VAL A 121 4.78 -34.98 9.48
CA VAL A 121 5.51 -33.72 9.27
C VAL A 121 6.06 -33.66 7.86
N GLY A 122 6.89 -34.63 7.49
CA GLY A 122 7.47 -34.78 6.15
C GLY A 122 7.84 -33.45 5.49
N SER A 123 7.25 -33.18 4.32
CA SER A 123 7.50 -31.97 3.54
C SER A 123 6.73 -30.72 3.98
N THR A 124 5.90 -30.80 5.03
CA THR A 124 5.04 -29.68 5.46
C THR A 124 5.85 -28.44 5.82
N LEU A 125 6.95 -28.63 6.55
CA LEU A 125 7.79 -27.51 6.97
C LEU A 125 8.44 -26.81 5.77
N ALA A 126 8.85 -27.58 4.77
CA ALA A 126 9.39 -27.05 3.53
C ALA A 126 8.32 -26.30 2.71
N GLN A 127 7.10 -26.84 2.64
CA GLN A 127 5.97 -26.19 1.98
C GLN A 127 5.60 -24.87 2.66
N ILE A 128 5.51 -24.85 4.00
CA ILE A 128 5.24 -23.64 4.77
C ILE A 128 6.30 -22.58 4.50
N THR A 129 7.58 -22.95 4.58
CA THR A 129 8.70 -22.05 4.28
C THR A 129 8.61 -21.49 2.86
N SER A 130 8.31 -22.35 1.87
CA SER A 130 8.22 -21.94 0.47
C SER A 130 7.06 -20.95 0.23
N ILE A 131 5.86 -21.24 0.73
CA ILE A 131 4.71 -20.33 0.58
C ILE A 131 4.98 -19.01 1.32
N SER A 132 5.68 -19.07 2.46
CA SER A 132 6.07 -17.88 3.24
C SER A 132 6.99 -16.97 2.43
N GLU A 133 8.03 -17.54 1.84
CA GLU A 133 8.98 -16.81 0.99
C GLU A 133 8.28 -16.23 -0.24
N GLN A 134 7.42 -17.01 -0.90
CA GLN A 134 6.65 -16.55 -2.05
C GLN A 134 5.72 -15.38 -1.69
N TYR A 135 5.06 -15.46 -0.54
CA TYR A 135 4.20 -14.39 -0.05
C TYR A 135 4.99 -13.11 0.25
N VAL A 136 6.10 -13.19 0.99
CA VAL A 136 6.97 -12.03 1.26
C VAL A 136 7.50 -11.44 -0.05
N ASN A 137 7.91 -12.28 -1.01
CA ASN A 137 8.36 -11.82 -2.32
C ASN A 137 7.23 -11.10 -3.08
N ALA A 138 6.02 -11.66 -3.08
CA ALA A 138 4.87 -11.06 -3.74
C ALA A 138 4.52 -9.68 -3.17
N VAL A 139 4.59 -9.52 -1.84
CA VAL A 139 4.39 -8.25 -1.15
C VAL A 139 5.49 -7.25 -1.53
N VAL A 140 6.76 -7.63 -1.41
CA VAL A 140 7.92 -6.80 -1.74
C VAL A 140 7.89 -6.35 -3.19
N ASP A 141 7.63 -7.26 -4.13
CA ASP A 141 7.60 -6.94 -5.55
C ASP A 141 6.41 -6.06 -5.92
N ASN A 142 5.27 -6.21 -5.25
CA ASN A 142 4.14 -5.31 -5.42
C ASN A 142 4.52 -3.89 -4.99
N SER A 143 5.03 -3.74 -3.76
CA SER A 143 5.47 -2.45 -3.22
C SER A 143 6.57 -1.81 -4.06
N ARG A 144 7.53 -2.61 -4.56
CA ARG A 144 8.60 -2.13 -5.45
C ARG A 144 8.05 -1.57 -6.75
N ARG A 145 7.16 -2.31 -7.43
CA ARG A 145 6.52 -1.86 -8.68
C ARG A 145 5.74 -0.57 -8.46
N TYR A 146 5.07 -0.45 -7.31
CA TYR A 146 4.35 0.75 -6.92
C TYR A 146 5.28 1.95 -6.77
N TRP A 147 6.34 1.84 -5.97
CA TRP A 147 7.30 2.93 -5.76
C TRP A 147 7.97 3.36 -7.05
N ARG A 148 8.26 2.41 -7.93
CA ARG A 148 8.75 2.71 -9.29
C ARG A 148 7.73 3.52 -10.10
N SER A 149 6.46 3.13 -10.08
CA SER A 149 5.39 3.87 -10.77
C SER A 149 5.22 5.30 -10.23
N ILE A 150 5.31 5.50 -8.91
CA ILE A 150 5.30 6.86 -8.32
C ILE A 150 6.49 7.65 -8.82
N LEU A 151 7.70 7.09 -8.70
CA LEU A 151 8.93 7.76 -9.09
C LEU A 151 8.85 8.20 -10.56
N ASP A 152 8.47 7.28 -11.46
CA ASP A 152 8.34 7.56 -12.89
C ASP A 152 7.36 8.73 -13.14
N ARG A 153 6.21 8.75 -12.47
CA ARG A 153 5.18 9.80 -12.62
C ARG A 153 5.60 11.15 -12.02
N LEU A 154 6.27 11.15 -10.87
CA LEU A 154 6.79 12.38 -10.26
C LEU A 154 7.92 12.97 -11.11
N THR A 155 8.80 12.14 -11.67
CA THR A 155 9.84 12.58 -12.61
C THR A 155 9.25 13.11 -13.91
N GLU A 156 8.19 12.50 -14.43
CA GLU A 156 7.45 13.02 -15.58
C GLU A 156 6.86 14.41 -15.29
N LEU A 157 6.22 14.56 -14.13
CA LEU A 157 5.68 15.84 -13.66
C LEU A 157 6.79 16.90 -13.54
N GLU A 158 7.94 16.54 -12.99
CA GLU A 158 9.09 17.45 -12.82
C GLU A 158 9.66 17.91 -14.16
N THR A 159 9.72 17.00 -15.13
CA THR A 159 10.17 17.30 -16.49
C THR A 159 9.20 18.25 -17.21
N LYS A 160 7.89 18.04 -17.06
CA LYS A 160 6.85 18.92 -17.64
C LYS A 160 6.94 20.33 -17.06
N LEU A 161 6.97 20.45 -15.73
CA LEU A 161 7.14 21.72 -15.02
C LEU A 161 8.43 22.43 -15.42
N SER A 162 9.56 21.72 -15.51
CA SER A 162 10.86 22.31 -15.86
C SER A 162 10.88 22.90 -17.28
N ARG A 163 10.19 22.29 -18.25
CA ARG A 163 10.13 22.78 -19.65
C ARG A 163 9.27 24.03 -19.80
N GLU A 164 8.23 24.19 -18.99
CA GLU A 164 7.22 25.24 -19.16
C GLU A 164 7.51 26.51 -18.33
N VAL A 165 8.33 26.40 -17.28
CA VAL A 165 8.80 27.54 -16.45
C VAL A 165 9.67 28.56 -17.22
N GLY A 166 10.12 28.21 -18.43
CA GLY A 166 10.85 29.15 -19.31
C GLY A 166 10.05 30.36 -19.79
N ALA A 167 8.72 30.42 -19.56
CA ALA A 167 7.86 31.44 -20.15
C ALA A 167 7.36 32.55 -19.19
N VAL A 168 7.02 32.27 -17.92
CA VAL A 168 6.40 33.28 -17.00
C VAL A 168 6.59 32.90 -15.51
N ASP A 169 6.95 33.90 -14.70
CA ASP A 169 7.00 33.97 -13.21
C ASP A 169 7.76 32.86 -12.46
N ALA A 170 9.08 33.03 -12.28
CA ALA A 170 9.98 32.06 -11.67
C ALA A 170 9.79 31.81 -10.16
N THR A 171 9.01 32.64 -9.44
CA THR A 171 8.98 32.62 -7.97
C THR A 171 8.02 31.58 -7.39
N GLY A 172 6.81 31.43 -7.94
CA GLY A 172 5.84 30.43 -7.48
C GLY A 172 6.21 28.98 -7.83
N TYR A 173 6.93 28.78 -8.94
CA TYR A 173 7.36 27.45 -9.39
C TYR A 173 8.60 26.93 -8.65
N ALA A 174 9.38 27.80 -8.00
CA ALA A 174 10.56 27.38 -7.23
C ALA A 174 10.17 26.51 -6.02
N GLU A 175 9.15 26.93 -5.27
CA GLU A 175 8.63 26.18 -4.11
C GLU A 175 8.04 24.83 -4.53
N GLN A 176 7.35 24.80 -5.67
CA GLN A 176 6.79 23.58 -6.25
C GLN A 176 7.87 22.57 -6.65
N ARG A 177 8.94 23.05 -7.27
CA ARG A 177 10.06 22.18 -7.66
C ARG A 177 10.75 21.58 -6.43
N VAL A 178 10.88 22.32 -5.35
CA VAL A 178 11.46 21.79 -4.09
C VAL A 178 10.60 20.66 -3.53
N ALA A 179 9.28 20.85 -3.42
CA ALA A 179 8.40 19.79 -2.90
C ALA A 179 8.39 18.56 -3.81
N LEU A 180 8.44 18.75 -5.13
CA LEU A 180 8.48 17.65 -6.08
C LEU A 180 9.83 16.90 -6.05
N GLN A 181 10.94 17.62 -5.92
CA GLN A 181 12.27 17.01 -5.76
C GLN A 181 12.39 16.24 -4.46
N GLU A 182 11.84 16.76 -3.37
CA GLU A 182 11.75 16.06 -2.09
C GLU A 182 10.90 14.79 -2.23
N ALA A 183 9.73 14.89 -2.88
CA ALA A 183 8.87 13.75 -3.16
C ALA A 183 9.57 12.66 -3.99
N ILE A 184 10.33 13.05 -5.02
CA ILE A 184 11.17 12.16 -5.84
C ILE A 184 12.25 11.50 -4.99
N ALA A 185 12.94 12.26 -4.13
CA ALA A 185 14.01 11.74 -3.29
C ALA A 185 13.50 10.70 -2.27
N ILE A 186 12.32 10.95 -1.66
CA ILE A 186 11.68 9.98 -0.76
C ILE A 186 11.26 8.74 -1.55
N ALA A 187 10.62 8.89 -2.71
CA ALA A 187 10.21 7.76 -3.53
C ALA A 187 11.40 6.90 -4.01
N ASP A 188 12.52 7.53 -4.40
CA ASP A 188 13.76 6.85 -4.77
C ASP A 188 14.39 6.12 -3.58
N HIS A 189 14.42 6.74 -2.40
CA HIS A 189 14.88 6.09 -1.17
C HIS A 189 14.04 4.86 -0.81
N GLU A 190 12.71 4.99 -0.85
CA GLU A 190 11.81 3.88 -0.60
C GLU A 190 12.03 2.77 -1.63
N LEU A 191 12.07 3.08 -2.93
CA LEU A 191 12.33 2.12 -4.00
C LEU A 191 13.66 1.38 -3.83
N LYS A 192 14.74 2.09 -3.45
CA LYS A 192 16.04 1.50 -3.15
C LYS A 192 15.95 0.52 -1.98
N SER A 193 15.20 0.84 -0.93
CA SER A 193 15.02 -0.07 0.21
C SER A 193 14.42 -1.43 -0.18
N TYR A 194 13.51 -1.46 -1.18
CA TYR A 194 12.97 -2.71 -1.73
C TYR A 194 13.92 -3.38 -2.75
N THR A 195 14.76 -2.61 -3.44
CA THR A 195 15.63 -3.11 -4.50
C THR A 195 16.94 -3.69 -3.98
N ASP A 196 17.54 -3.07 -2.97
CA ASP A 196 18.80 -3.47 -2.35
C ASP A 196 18.65 -4.69 -1.43
N ASN A 197 17.50 -5.36 -1.48
CA ASN A 197 17.10 -6.50 -0.64
C ASN A 197 17.13 -6.25 0.88
N SER A 198 17.53 -5.08 1.36
CA SER A 198 17.63 -4.81 2.81
C SER A 198 16.27 -4.91 3.50
N LEU A 199 15.23 -4.32 2.91
CA LEU A 199 13.88 -4.41 3.45
C LEU A 199 13.27 -5.79 3.22
N ALA A 200 13.48 -6.39 2.05
CA ALA A 200 13.00 -7.74 1.75
C ALA A 200 13.59 -8.76 2.73
N GLU A 201 14.89 -8.66 3.02
CA GLU A 201 15.57 -9.53 3.97
C GLU A 201 15.13 -9.26 5.41
N ASN A 202 14.87 -8.01 5.78
CA ASN A 202 14.29 -7.69 7.08
C ASN A 202 12.88 -8.26 7.26
N LEU A 203 12.03 -8.18 6.22
CA LEU A 203 10.68 -8.74 6.24
C LEU A 203 10.75 -10.28 6.30
N ARG A 204 11.61 -10.90 5.48
CA ARG A 204 11.88 -12.34 5.52
C ARG A 204 12.42 -12.77 6.88
N SER A 205 13.38 -12.05 7.45
CA SER A 205 13.99 -12.35 8.75
C SER A 205 12.99 -12.21 9.89
N THR A 206 12.20 -11.14 9.91
CA THR A 206 11.12 -10.93 10.90
C THR A 206 10.09 -12.05 10.80
N PHE A 207 9.68 -12.38 9.59
CA PHE A 207 8.73 -13.45 9.34
C PHE A 207 9.31 -14.81 9.75
N ARG A 208 10.56 -15.10 9.37
CA ARG A 208 11.28 -16.32 9.73
C ARG A 208 11.50 -16.44 11.23
N SER A 209 11.76 -15.34 11.93
CA SER A 209 11.86 -15.29 13.40
C SER A 209 10.54 -15.68 14.06
N ASN A 210 9.43 -15.12 13.58
CA ASN A 210 8.09 -15.52 14.01
C ASN A 210 7.81 -17.00 13.68
N LEU A 211 8.35 -17.51 12.56
CA LEU A 211 8.29 -18.93 12.19
C LEU A 211 9.24 -19.86 12.97
N PHE A 212 10.36 -19.36 13.50
CA PHE A 212 11.21 -20.14 14.39
C PHE A 212 10.48 -20.42 15.71
N GLY A 213 9.65 -19.48 16.17
CA GLY A 213 8.67 -19.75 17.23
C GLY A 213 7.70 -20.87 16.86
N PHE A 214 7.25 -20.92 15.60
CA PHE A 214 6.44 -22.02 15.07
C PHE A 214 7.20 -23.36 15.04
N THR A 215 8.44 -23.45 14.55
CA THR A 215 9.15 -24.74 14.46
C THR A 215 9.53 -25.31 15.83
N ALA A 216 9.92 -24.44 16.77
CA ALA A 216 10.12 -24.82 18.16
C ALA A 216 8.81 -25.26 18.84
N GLY A 217 7.71 -24.51 18.64
CA GLY A 217 6.39 -24.88 19.13
C GLY A 217 5.84 -26.16 18.48
N PHE A 218 6.15 -26.38 17.21
CA PHE A 218 5.76 -27.56 16.44
C PHE A 218 6.48 -28.80 16.94
N THR A 219 7.81 -28.77 17.07
CA THR A 219 8.57 -29.89 17.66
C THR A 219 8.15 -30.21 19.10
N ALA A 220 7.86 -29.19 19.92
CA ALA A 220 7.24 -29.37 21.22
C ALA A 220 5.82 -29.97 21.15
N ALA A 221 5.03 -29.62 20.12
CA ALA A 221 3.74 -30.23 19.81
C ALA A 221 3.85 -31.71 19.47
N LEU A 222 4.79 -32.07 18.61
CA LEU A 222 5.08 -33.47 18.28
C LEU A 222 5.44 -34.28 19.52
N ALA A 223 6.33 -33.73 20.35
CA ALA A 223 6.73 -34.38 21.60
C ALA A 223 5.55 -34.54 22.58
N GLY A 224 4.64 -33.58 22.63
CA GLY A 224 3.41 -33.62 23.43
C GLY A 224 2.44 -34.70 22.98
N ILE A 225 2.18 -34.80 21.67
CA ILE A 225 1.28 -35.81 21.10
C ILE A 225 1.85 -37.22 21.34
N VAL A 226 3.15 -37.42 21.11
CA VAL A 226 3.83 -38.71 21.38
C VAL A 226 3.82 -39.04 22.89
N ALA A 227 3.91 -38.05 23.77
CA ALA A 227 3.81 -38.26 25.22
C ALA A 227 2.41 -38.70 25.67
N VAL A 228 1.35 -38.09 25.14
CA VAL A 228 -0.06 -38.49 25.38
C VAL A 228 -0.31 -39.91 24.87
N VAL A 229 0.19 -40.23 23.67
CA VAL A 229 0.14 -41.55 23.04
C VAL A 229 0.77 -42.64 23.93
N LEU A 230 1.91 -42.35 24.55
CA LEU A 230 2.64 -43.31 25.40
C LEU A 230 2.15 -43.34 26.86
N GLY A 231 1.17 -42.50 27.23
CA GLY A 231 0.69 -42.39 28.61
C GLY A 231 1.75 -41.87 29.59
N VAL A 232 2.80 -41.22 29.08
CA VAL A 232 3.87 -40.63 29.89
C VAL A 232 3.54 -39.17 30.08
N ALA A 233 3.20 -38.75 31.30
CA ALA A 233 3.09 -37.33 31.61
C ALA A 233 4.43 -36.67 31.28
N ALA A 234 4.44 -35.75 30.30
CA ALA A 234 5.64 -35.04 29.91
C ALA A 234 6.15 -34.17 31.08
N GLN A 235 7.05 -34.71 31.89
CA GLN A 235 7.84 -33.94 32.85
C GLN A 235 8.95 -33.23 32.06
N GLY A 236 8.65 -32.06 31.49
CA GLY A 236 9.71 -31.28 30.82
C GLY A 236 9.21 -30.11 29.99
N SER A 237 9.34 -28.92 30.57
CA SER A 237 9.36 -27.59 29.94
C SER A 237 8.19 -27.20 29.03
N ILE A 238 7.16 -26.69 29.69
CA ILE A 238 6.29 -25.63 29.19
C ILE A 238 7.17 -24.39 29.02
N ALA A 239 7.70 -24.14 27.83
CA ALA A 239 8.17 -22.81 27.47
C ALA A 239 6.91 -21.99 27.11
N ALA A 240 6.48 -21.17 28.06
CA ALA A 240 5.34 -20.26 27.99
C ALA A 240 5.26 -19.58 26.61
N THR A 241 4.23 -19.86 25.83
CA THR A 241 3.01 -19.05 25.78
C THR A 241 2.03 -19.79 24.87
N LEU A 242 0.80 -19.95 25.36
CA LEU A 242 -0.47 -20.29 24.72
C LEU A 242 -1.24 -21.12 25.77
N THR A 243 -2.24 -20.46 26.32
CA THR A 243 -2.93 -20.70 27.58
C THR A 243 -3.66 -22.05 27.67
N GLY A 244 -3.28 -22.87 28.66
CA GLY A 244 -4.21 -23.52 29.61
C GLY A 244 -4.85 -24.88 29.26
N VAL A 245 -4.52 -25.87 30.11
CA VAL A 245 -5.33 -27.04 30.56
C VAL A 245 -5.46 -28.19 29.52
N LEU A 246 -5.06 -29.45 29.77
CA LEU A 246 -5.46 -30.44 30.80
C LEU A 246 -4.25 -31.33 31.15
N GLY A 247 -3.92 -31.61 32.41
CA GLY A 247 -4.64 -32.59 33.23
C GLY A 247 -3.71 -33.77 33.53
N THR A 248 -3.15 -33.79 34.74
CA THR A 248 -2.33 -34.87 35.29
C THR A 248 -3.04 -36.23 35.24
N MET A 249 -2.48 -37.21 34.52
CA MET A 249 -2.63 -38.63 34.85
C MET A 249 -1.31 -39.35 34.59
N ILE A 250 -0.48 -39.44 35.63
CA ILE A 250 0.53 -40.49 35.73
C ILE A 250 -0.23 -41.74 36.17
N LEU A 251 -0.46 -42.68 35.26
CA LEU A 251 -0.84 -44.04 35.61
C LEU A 251 -0.01 -44.99 34.74
N GLY A 252 1.16 -45.35 35.28
CA GLY A 252 1.85 -46.59 34.93
C GLY A 252 0.97 -47.82 35.21
N PRO A 253 1.48 -49.02 34.91
CA PRO A 253 0.80 -50.13 34.25
C PRO A 253 -0.43 -50.65 35.01
N ALA A 254 -1.59 -50.03 34.82
CA ALA A 254 -2.89 -50.57 35.23
C ALA A 254 -3.47 -51.56 34.18
N LEU A 255 -2.60 -52.35 33.53
CA LEU A 255 -3.01 -53.39 32.58
C LEU A 255 -3.58 -54.66 33.24
N LEU A 256 -3.80 -54.68 34.57
CA LEU A 256 -4.04 -55.94 35.28
C LEU A 256 -5.40 -56.11 35.97
N VAL A 257 -6.32 -55.13 35.99
CA VAL A 257 -7.52 -55.24 36.86
C VAL A 257 -8.89 -55.10 36.17
N GLY A 258 -8.97 -54.63 34.93
CA GLY A 258 -10.24 -54.59 34.18
C GLY A 258 -10.14 -55.42 32.91
N GLY A 259 -10.98 -56.46 32.76
CA GLY A 259 -11.02 -57.28 31.53
C GLY A 259 -11.17 -56.45 30.24
N GLY A 260 -10.99 -57.08 29.07
CA GLY A 260 -10.77 -56.41 27.77
C GLY A 260 -11.66 -55.20 27.40
N ALA A 261 -12.86 -55.08 27.98
CA ALA A 261 -13.72 -53.90 27.83
C ALA A 261 -13.14 -52.61 28.45
N ALA A 262 -12.50 -52.68 29.62
CA ALA A 262 -11.91 -51.51 30.28
C ALA A 262 -10.70 -50.97 29.51
N ALA A 263 -9.85 -51.88 29.01
CA ALA A 263 -8.75 -51.55 28.12
C ALA A 263 -9.26 -50.89 26.82
N MET A 264 -10.33 -51.42 26.21
CA MET A 264 -10.90 -50.86 24.99
C MET A 264 -11.41 -49.42 25.18
N LEU A 265 -12.13 -49.14 26.28
CA LEU A 265 -12.63 -47.79 26.57
C LEU A 265 -11.50 -46.80 26.84
N TYR A 266 -10.47 -47.22 27.57
CA TYR A 266 -9.27 -46.41 27.82
C TYR A 266 -8.55 -46.03 26.52
N TRP A 267 -8.36 -46.98 25.60
CA TRP A 267 -7.74 -46.74 24.29
C TRP A 267 -8.56 -45.81 23.40
N ARG A 268 -9.89 -45.93 23.40
CA ARG A 268 -10.76 -44.99 22.67
C ARG A 268 -10.61 -43.57 23.20
N LYS A 269 -10.47 -43.42 24.53
CA LYS A 269 -10.24 -42.12 25.16
C LYS A 269 -8.89 -41.53 24.77
N ILE A 270 -7.79 -42.29 24.86
CA ILE A 270 -6.45 -41.80 24.45
C ILE A 270 -6.45 -41.37 22.99
N LYS A 271 -7.04 -42.15 22.08
CA LYS A 271 -7.12 -41.77 20.65
C LYS A 271 -7.81 -40.43 20.47
N ARG A 272 -8.96 -40.25 21.13
CA ARG A 272 -9.74 -39.02 21.05
C ARG A 272 -8.97 -37.85 21.64
N ASP A 273 -8.38 -38.02 22.83
CA ASP A 273 -7.62 -36.97 23.51
C ASP A 273 -6.38 -36.58 22.68
N ALA A 274 -5.72 -37.53 22.00
CA ALA A 274 -4.61 -37.25 21.08
C ALA A 274 -5.04 -36.49 19.81
N ILE A 275 -6.21 -36.81 19.25
CA ILE A 275 -6.79 -36.07 18.12
C ILE A 275 -7.16 -34.65 18.53
N GLU A 276 -7.82 -34.49 19.68
CA GLU A 276 -8.20 -33.18 20.22
C GLU A 276 -6.97 -32.30 20.48
N GLU A 277 -5.90 -32.87 21.06
CA GLU A 277 -4.64 -32.16 21.29
C GLU A 277 -3.96 -31.74 19.98
N LEU A 278 -3.91 -32.63 18.98
CA LEU A 278 -3.37 -32.32 17.66
C LEU A 278 -4.15 -31.17 17.01
N ASP A 279 -5.48 -31.24 17.02
CA ASP A 279 -6.35 -30.22 16.44
C ASP A 279 -6.17 -28.85 17.09
N GLN A 280 -6.10 -28.82 18.43
CA GLN A 280 -5.87 -27.57 19.17
C GLN A 280 -4.53 -26.94 18.83
N ARG A 281 -3.45 -27.74 18.78
CA ARG A 281 -2.12 -27.24 18.46
C ARG A 281 -2.02 -26.77 17.01
N LEU A 282 -2.56 -27.52 16.05
CA LEU A 282 -2.59 -27.11 14.64
C LEU A 282 -3.40 -25.83 14.44
N ALA A 283 -4.56 -25.70 15.09
CA ALA A 283 -5.39 -24.50 15.01
C ALA A 283 -4.68 -23.27 15.60
N ALA A 284 -3.99 -23.42 16.73
CA ALA A 284 -3.22 -22.34 17.33
C ALA A 284 -2.06 -21.90 16.42
N LEU A 285 -1.36 -22.84 15.79
CA LEU A 285 -0.29 -22.56 14.85
C LEU A 285 -0.81 -21.87 13.57
N GLN A 286 -1.89 -22.37 12.99
CA GLN A 286 -2.55 -21.76 11.83
C GLN A 286 -2.99 -20.32 12.14
N LYS A 287 -3.56 -20.09 13.32
CA LYS A 287 -3.95 -18.74 13.78
C LYS A 287 -2.75 -17.81 13.91
N SER A 288 -1.68 -18.25 14.58
CA SER A 288 -0.46 -17.44 14.74
C SER A 288 0.15 -17.06 13.38
N TYR A 289 0.12 -17.98 12.42
CA TYR A 289 0.59 -17.73 11.06
C TYR A 289 -0.29 -16.71 10.32
N HIS A 290 -1.61 -16.86 10.40
CA HIS A 290 -2.56 -15.89 9.86
C HIS A 290 -2.35 -14.49 10.43
N GLU A 291 -2.17 -14.39 11.75
CA GLU A 291 -1.90 -13.11 12.42
C GLU A 291 -0.59 -12.49 11.92
N ALA A 292 0.46 -13.28 11.74
CA ALA A 292 1.74 -12.79 11.21
C ALA A 292 1.62 -12.24 9.77
N MET A 293 0.87 -12.92 8.89
CA MET A 293 0.61 -12.42 7.54
C MET A 293 -0.25 -11.16 7.53
N VAL A 294 -1.30 -11.12 8.37
CA VAL A 294 -2.18 -9.95 8.48
C VAL A 294 -1.41 -8.75 9.02
N ASP A 295 -0.58 -8.93 10.04
CA ASP A 295 0.26 -7.89 10.61
C ASP A 295 1.28 -7.37 9.58
N LEU A 296 1.97 -8.28 8.86
CA LEU A 296 2.87 -7.90 7.77
C LEU A 296 2.15 -7.09 6.69
N THR A 297 1.01 -7.59 6.21
CA THR A 297 0.18 -6.91 5.20
C THR A 297 -0.23 -5.53 5.68
N ASN A 298 -0.74 -5.43 6.90
CA ASN A 298 -1.25 -4.18 7.46
C ASN A 298 -0.14 -3.16 7.66
N ARG A 299 1.03 -3.59 8.14
CA ARG A 299 2.22 -2.73 8.25
C ARG A 299 2.64 -2.20 6.89
N GLU A 300 2.74 -3.08 5.89
CA GLU A 300 3.13 -2.68 4.55
C GLU A 300 2.10 -1.76 3.90
N ARG A 301 0.81 -2.09 4.01
CA ARG A 301 -0.28 -1.25 3.54
C ARG A 301 -0.24 0.13 4.19
N SER A 302 -0.05 0.18 5.51
CA SER A 302 0.03 1.44 6.25
C SER A 302 1.25 2.25 5.82
N ARG A 303 2.39 1.59 5.58
CA ARG A 303 3.59 2.23 5.03
C ARG A 303 3.30 2.86 3.67
N LEU A 304 2.74 2.11 2.73
CA LEU A 304 2.40 2.61 1.39
C LEU A 304 1.42 3.80 1.44
N LEU A 305 0.39 3.71 2.29
CA LEU A 305 -0.58 4.78 2.49
C LEU A 305 0.04 6.03 3.13
N GLN A 306 0.80 5.85 4.22
CA GLN A 306 1.41 6.94 4.97
C GLN A 306 2.43 7.68 4.13
N TYR A 307 3.40 6.97 3.55
CA TYR A 307 4.42 7.62 2.73
C TYR A 307 3.83 8.18 1.46
N GLY A 308 2.89 7.48 0.82
CA GLY A 308 2.19 8.03 -0.34
C GLY A 308 1.45 9.33 -0.02
N GLN A 309 0.73 9.41 1.11
CA GLN A 309 0.11 10.67 1.55
C GLN A 309 1.13 11.76 1.88
N GLN A 310 2.21 11.41 2.59
CA GLN A 310 3.26 12.37 2.99
C GLN A 310 3.98 12.96 1.78
N ILE A 311 4.23 12.15 0.76
CA ILE A 311 4.93 12.54 -0.47
C ILE A 311 4.01 13.35 -1.40
N LEU A 312 2.75 12.90 -1.54
CA LEU A 312 1.84 13.47 -2.52
C LEU A 312 1.13 14.73 -2.02
N SER A 313 0.82 14.83 -0.72
CA SER A 313 0.05 15.95 -0.16
C SER A 313 0.70 17.33 -0.39
N PRO A 314 2.01 17.53 -0.15
CA PRO A 314 2.65 18.82 -0.40
C PRO A 314 2.60 19.24 -1.87
N VAL A 315 2.88 18.30 -2.78
CA VAL A 315 2.83 18.52 -4.24
C VAL A 315 1.42 18.93 -4.66
N PHE A 316 0.40 18.27 -4.13
CA PHE A 316 -1.00 18.53 -4.51
C PHE A 316 -1.52 19.85 -3.93
N SER A 317 -1.19 20.14 -2.68
CA SER A 317 -1.53 21.40 -2.02
C SER A 317 -0.98 22.60 -2.80
N GLN A 318 0.29 22.54 -3.18
CA GLN A 318 0.93 23.61 -3.95
C GLN A 318 0.33 23.76 -5.36
N LEU A 319 0.05 22.66 -6.05
CA LEU A 319 -0.67 22.70 -7.34
C LEU A 319 -2.06 23.34 -7.20
N GLY A 320 -2.78 23.04 -6.11
CA GLY A 320 -4.07 23.64 -5.81
C GLY A 320 -3.98 25.16 -5.61
N VAL A 321 -3.03 25.62 -4.79
CA VAL A 321 -2.77 27.05 -4.54
C VAL A 321 -2.39 27.79 -5.82
N LEU A 322 -1.55 27.18 -6.67
CA LEU A 322 -1.17 27.75 -7.96
C LEU A 322 -2.36 27.89 -8.90
N ARG A 323 -3.22 26.87 -8.96
CA ARG A 323 -4.46 26.93 -9.75
C ARG A 323 -5.35 28.07 -9.29
N GLU A 324 -5.59 28.18 -7.98
CA GLU A 324 -6.45 29.22 -7.39
C GLU A 324 -5.89 30.61 -7.66
N ARG A 325 -4.56 30.79 -7.53
CA ARG A 325 -3.89 32.06 -7.85
C ARG A 325 -4.04 32.44 -9.31
N CYS A 326 -3.80 31.51 -10.24
CA CYS A 326 -3.92 31.77 -11.67
C CYS A 326 -5.37 32.09 -12.06
N GLN A 327 -6.34 31.38 -11.47
CA GLN A 327 -7.76 31.63 -11.70
C GLN A 327 -8.15 33.02 -11.19
N SER A 328 -7.76 33.39 -9.97
CA SER A 328 -8.03 34.70 -9.40
C SER A 328 -7.39 35.83 -10.23
N GLN A 329 -6.16 35.65 -10.72
CA GLN A 329 -5.50 36.61 -11.60
C GLN A 329 -6.25 36.75 -12.93
N LYS A 330 -6.69 35.64 -13.53
CA LYS A 330 -7.47 35.65 -14.76
C LYS A 330 -8.77 36.43 -14.58
N ASP A 331 -9.53 36.13 -13.53
CA ASP A 331 -10.82 36.78 -13.24
C ASP A 331 -10.65 38.30 -13.01
N ASN A 332 -9.57 38.69 -12.32
CA ASN A 332 -9.22 40.10 -12.14
C ASN A 332 -8.88 40.82 -13.46
N LEU A 333 -8.12 40.17 -14.37
CA LEU A 333 -7.81 40.74 -15.68
C LEU A 333 -9.04 40.80 -16.59
N GLN A 334 -9.92 39.81 -16.52
CA GLN A 334 -11.20 39.82 -17.24
C GLN A 334 -12.08 40.98 -16.77
N THR A 335 -12.17 41.21 -15.46
CA THR A 335 -12.88 42.37 -14.90
C THR A 335 -12.30 43.69 -15.42
N ARG A 336 -10.97 43.82 -15.49
CA ARG A 336 -10.31 45.02 -16.06
C ARG A 336 -10.57 45.18 -17.56
N MET A 337 -10.65 44.07 -18.30
CA MET A 337 -11.00 44.08 -19.72
C MET A 337 -12.45 44.53 -19.95
N GLU A 338 -13.38 44.12 -19.09
CA GLU A 338 -14.76 44.62 -19.12
C GLU A 338 -14.82 46.12 -18.80
N GLN A 339 -14.07 46.58 -17.79
CA GLN A 339 -13.97 48.01 -17.48
C GLN A 339 -13.40 48.83 -18.65
N SER A 340 -12.38 48.31 -19.34
CA SER A 340 -11.82 48.93 -20.55
C SER A 340 -12.88 49.04 -21.66
N LYS A 341 -13.69 48.00 -21.89
CA LYS A 341 -14.80 48.04 -22.85
C LYS A 341 -15.85 49.10 -22.48
N THR A 342 -16.22 49.21 -21.21
CA THR A 342 -17.17 50.23 -20.74
C THR A 342 -16.61 51.64 -20.94
N LEU A 343 -15.35 51.88 -20.56
CA LEU A 343 -14.67 53.16 -20.80
C LEU A 343 -14.63 53.55 -22.28
N ARG A 344 -14.49 52.57 -23.18
CA ARG A 344 -14.51 52.80 -24.63
C ARG A 344 -15.89 53.23 -25.09
N GLN A 345 -16.94 52.56 -24.62
CA GLN A 345 -18.33 52.94 -24.90
C GLN A 345 -18.67 54.33 -24.36
N ASP A 346 -18.15 54.70 -23.19
CA ASP A 346 -18.34 56.04 -22.62
C ASP A 346 -17.60 57.10 -23.45
N LEU A 347 -16.38 56.83 -23.90
CA LEU A 347 -15.63 57.69 -24.82
C LEU A 347 -16.36 57.89 -26.17
N ASP A 348 -17.03 56.86 -26.67
CA ASP A 348 -17.83 56.93 -27.88
C ASP A 348 -19.05 57.86 -27.72
N ARG A 349 -19.63 57.91 -26.51
CA ARG A 349 -20.79 58.76 -26.15
C ARG A 349 -20.46 60.23 -25.91
N ILE A 350 -19.18 60.59 -25.74
CA ILE A 350 -18.78 62.00 -25.57
C ILE A 350 -18.97 62.73 -26.91
N GLU A 351 -20.02 63.53 -26.99
CA GLU A 351 -20.23 64.52 -28.06
C GLU A 351 -19.30 65.72 -27.87
N ILE A 352 -18.62 66.12 -28.95
CA ILE A 352 -17.65 67.21 -28.91
C ILE A 352 -18.40 68.47 -29.32
N ILE A 353 -18.70 69.33 -28.34
CA ILE A 353 -19.24 70.66 -28.59
C ILE A 353 -18.13 71.45 -29.29
N THR A 354 -18.34 71.76 -30.57
CA THR A 354 -17.45 72.66 -31.32
C THR A 354 -17.93 74.07 -30.99
N GLU A 355 -17.18 74.84 -30.21
CA GLU A 355 -17.46 76.28 -30.05
C GLU A 355 -17.24 76.95 -31.42
N GLU A 356 -18.29 77.60 -31.94
CA GLU A 356 -18.26 78.43 -33.15
C GLU A 356 -17.37 79.67 -32.99
#